data_AF-A0AAW4XMW7-F1
#
_entry.id   AF-A0AAW4XMW7-F1
#
_cell.length_a   1.000
_cell.length_b   1.000
_cell.length_c   1.000
_cell.angle_alpha   90.00
_cell.angle_beta   90.00
_cell.angle_gamma   90.00
#
_symmetry.space_group_name_H-M   'P 1'
#
loop_
_entity.id
_entity.type
_entity.pdbx_description
1 polymer ?
#
loop_
_entity_poly.entity_id
_entity_poly.type
_entity_poly.pdbx_seq_one_letter_code
_entity_poly.pdbx_strand_id
1 'polypeptide(L)'
;MATHTLPGDVRAKLESRGLSAPPLHELAPDDCGLYREQMLELTRKNPHAASVYVYDEDEYRAMRLLVTDDGKAGVALKGDEIVSVFAHKDCAHPRAARAMLRHATALGGHRLDCFDTVLPDLYADAGFVPVARLKWNDDYAPDGWDYETFRTFNDGRPDVVFMAYDPDRVDGKYTPGAGEYVEDYDDGIARAQRYRPS
;
A
#
# COMPACT_ATOMS: atom_id res chain seq x y z
N MET A 1 -4.88 22.77 -2.47
CA MET A 1 -4.52 21.37 -2.73
C MET A 1 -3.07 21.34 -3.22
N ALA A 2 -2.17 20.65 -2.52
CA ALA A 2 -0.79 20.51 -2.99
C ALA A 2 -0.73 19.46 -4.10
N THR A 3 0.12 19.66 -5.11
CA THR A 3 0.32 18.70 -6.20
C THR A 3 1.74 18.18 -6.15
N HIS A 4 1.89 16.86 -6.19
CA HIS A 4 3.15 16.15 -6.11
C HIS A 4 3.44 15.49 -7.45
N THR A 5 4.62 15.72 -8.00
CA THR A 5 5.07 15.14 -9.28
C THR A 5 6.37 14.40 -9.05
N LEU A 6 6.49 13.17 -9.57
CA LEU A 6 7.75 12.42 -9.50
C LEU A 6 8.85 13.13 -10.31
N PRO A 7 10.14 12.95 -9.94
CA PRO A 7 11.25 13.35 -10.78
C PRO A 7 11.12 12.82 -12.22
N GLY A 8 11.56 13.60 -13.19
CA GLY A 8 11.33 13.31 -14.61
C GLY A 8 11.93 11.98 -15.09
N ASP A 9 13.08 11.60 -14.55
CA ASP A 9 13.75 10.32 -14.79
C ASP A 9 12.98 9.14 -14.20
N VAL A 10 12.47 9.28 -12.97
CA VAL A 10 11.61 8.25 -12.34
C VAL A 10 10.33 8.06 -13.13
N ARG A 11 9.69 9.15 -13.54
CA ARG A 11 8.47 9.12 -14.38
C ARG A 11 8.73 8.42 -15.71
N ALA A 12 9.78 8.83 -16.43
CA ALA A 12 10.14 8.23 -17.72
C ALA A 12 10.43 6.72 -17.59
N LYS A 13 11.08 6.30 -16.49
CA LYS A 13 11.32 4.88 -16.21
C LYS A 13 10.03 4.09 -16.02
N LEU A 14 9.08 4.61 -15.24
CA LEU A 14 7.77 3.98 -15.05
C LEU A 14 6.98 3.89 -16.36
N GLU A 15 6.92 4.99 -17.12
CA GLU A 15 6.22 5.06 -18.41
C GLU A 15 6.82 4.10 -19.44
N SER A 16 8.15 3.94 -19.47
CA SER A 16 8.82 2.98 -20.35
C SER A 16 8.42 1.52 -20.07
N ARG A 17 7.92 1.23 -18.85
CA ARG A 17 7.39 -0.08 -18.43
C ARG A 17 5.88 -0.19 -18.65
N GLY A 18 5.25 0.82 -19.26
CA GLY A 18 3.80 0.90 -19.47
C GLY A 18 3.02 1.11 -18.16
N LEU A 19 3.61 1.83 -17.21
CA LEU A 19 2.98 2.19 -15.93
C LEU A 19 2.62 3.67 -15.95
N SER A 20 1.37 4.01 -15.59
CA SER A 20 0.98 5.41 -15.41
C SER A 20 1.71 6.01 -14.22
N ALA A 21 2.18 7.25 -14.39
CA ALA A 21 2.84 8.03 -13.35
C ALA A 21 2.26 9.46 -13.28
N PRO A 22 0.96 9.59 -12.98
CA PRO A 22 0.30 10.89 -12.88
C PRO A 22 0.82 11.67 -11.68
N PRO A 23 0.72 13.01 -11.70
CA PRO A 23 0.79 13.77 -10.46
C PRO A 23 -0.28 13.31 -9.46
N LEU A 24 0.02 13.43 -8.18
CA LEU A 24 -0.97 13.21 -7.12
C LEU A 24 -1.33 14.51 -6.43
N HIS A 25 -2.57 14.61 -6.01
CA HIS A 25 -3.15 15.76 -5.35
C HIS A 25 -3.43 15.44 -3.89
N GLU A 26 -2.86 16.23 -2.99
CA GLU A 26 -3.04 16.08 -1.54
C GLU A 26 -4.31 16.81 -1.09
N LEU A 27 -5.29 16.04 -0.64
CA LEU A 27 -6.58 16.53 -0.15
C LEU A 27 -6.40 17.39 1.10
N ALA A 28 -7.27 18.38 1.29
CA ALA A 28 -7.34 19.07 2.57
C ALA A 28 -7.88 18.09 3.65
N PRO A 29 -7.51 18.24 4.93
CA PRO A 29 -8.01 17.39 6.00
C PRO A 29 -9.55 17.28 6.04
N ASP A 30 -10.24 18.38 5.77
CA ASP A 30 -11.71 18.43 5.76
C ASP A 30 -12.34 17.67 4.58
N ASP A 31 -11.56 17.37 3.54
CA ASP A 31 -11.99 16.61 2.37
C ASP A 31 -11.77 15.09 2.51
N CYS A 32 -11.35 14.61 3.70
CA CYS A 32 -11.06 13.18 3.95
C CYS A 32 -12.24 12.24 3.65
N GLY A 33 -13.48 12.73 3.75
CA GLY A 33 -14.69 12.00 3.37
C GLY A 33 -14.67 11.53 1.91
N LEU A 34 -14.05 12.29 0.99
CA LEU A 34 -13.91 11.90 -0.42
C LEU A 34 -13.04 10.65 -0.57
N TYR A 35 -11.90 10.60 0.14
CA TYR A 35 -11.01 9.44 0.12
C TYR A 35 -11.72 8.20 0.68
N ARG A 36 -12.41 8.38 1.81
CA ARG A 36 -13.15 7.30 2.47
C ARG A 36 -14.29 6.77 1.60
N GLU A 37 -15.01 7.65 0.90
CA GLU A 37 -16.06 7.26 -0.03
C GLU A 37 -15.52 6.35 -1.15
N GLN A 38 -14.38 6.69 -1.74
CA GLN A 38 -13.75 5.87 -2.78
C GLN A 38 -13.31 4.50 -2.25
N MET A 39 -12.72 4.46 -1.04
CA MET A 39 -12.38 3.20 -0.38
C MET A 39 -13.62 2.31 -0.16
N LEU A 40 -14.72 2.88 0.35
CA LEU A 40 -15.97 2.14 0.50
C LEU A 40 -16.56 1.69 -0.85
N GLU A 41 -16.50 2.53 -1.87
CA GLU A 41 -16.92 2.16 -3.21
C GLU A 41 -16.10 0.98 -3.75
N LEU A 42 -14.78 0.95 -3.50
CA LEU A 42 -13.91 -0.16 -3.85
C LEU A 42 -14.33 -1.45 -3.13
N THR A 43 -14.64 -1.38 -1.84
CA THR A 43 -15.07 -2.57 -1.06
C THR A 43 -16.30 -3.27 -1.63
N ARG A 44 -17.23 -2.49 -2.23
CA ARG A 44 -18.45 -3.04 -2.84
C ARG A 44 -18.22 -3.67 -4.22
N LYS A 45 -17.14 -3.30 -4.90
CA LYS A 45 -16.89 -3.65 -6.31
C LYS A 45 -15.73 -4.64 -6.50
N ASN A 46 -14.96 -4.92 -5.45
CA ASN A 46 -13.75 -5.74 -5.54
C ASN A 46 -13.76 -6.88 -4.49
N PRO A 47 -13.79 -8.16 -4.92
CA PRO A 47 -13.77 -9.30 -4.00
C PRO A 47 -12.50 -9.37 -3.14
N HIS A 48 -11.42 -8.71 -3.54
CA HIS A 48 -10.16 -8.69 -2.78
C HIS A 48 -10.06 -7.52 -1.79
N ALA A 49 -11.09 -6.66 -1.69
CA ALA A 49 -11.01 -5.45 -0.88
C ALA A 49 -10.88 -5.69 0.63
N ALA A 50 -11.24 -6.88 1.13
CA ALA A 50 -11.02 -7.27 2.53
C ALA A 50 -9.52 -7.26 2.94
N SER A 51 -8.60 -7.22 1.96
CA SER A 51 -7.16 -7.07 2.20
C SER A 51 -6.72 -5.64 2.53
N VAL A 52 -7.64 -4.68 2.55
CA VAL A 52 -7.34 -3.27 2.83
C VAL A 52 -8.28 -2.73 3.89
N TYR A 53 -7.72 -2.12 4.94
CA TYR A 53 -8.48 -1.49 6.01
C TYR A 53 -9.00 -0.10 5.60
N VAL A 54 -10.25 0.20 5.96
CA VAL A 54 -10.89 1.49 5.74
C VAL A 54 -11.04 2.21 7.09
N TYR A 55 -10.20 3.20 7.33
CA TYR A 55 -10.25 4.04 8.52
C TYR A 55 -11.51 4.92 8.57
N ASP A 56 -11.81 5.46 9.75
CA ASP A 56 -12.84 6.49 9.90
C ASP A 56 -12.35 7.87 9.41
N GLU A 57 -13.26 8.85 9.37
CA GLU A 57 -12.95 10.19 8.90
C GLU A 57 -12.03 10.96 9.85
N ASP A 58 -12.11 10.72 11.16
CA ASP A 58 -11.26 11.42 12.13
C ASP A 58 -9.81 10.94 12.01
N GLU A 59 -9.60 9.65 11.81
CA GLU A 59 -8.30 9.07 11.52
C GLU A 59 -7.75 9.53 10.17
N TYR A 60 -8.55 9.47 9.10
CA TYR A 60 -8.10 9.93 7.78
C TYR A 60 -7.81 11.44 7.76
N ARG A 61 -8.54 12.26 8.53
CA ARG A 61 -8.27 13.71 8.68
C ARG A 61 -6.88 13.98 9.24
N ALA A 62 -6.32 13.06 10.04
CA ALA A 62 -4.97 13.16 10.59
C ALA A 62 -3.88 12.61 9.66
N MET A 63 -4.24 12.04 8.51
CA MET A 63 -3.32 11.48 7.52
C MET A 63 -3.09 12.44 6.36
N ARG A 64 -2.02 12.21 5.59
CA ARG A 64 -1.84 12.85 4.29
C ARG A 64 -2.49 11.97 3.22
N LEU A 65 -3.53 12.47 2.57
CA LEU A 65 -4.33 11.73 1.62
C LEU A 65 -4.02 12.22 0.20
N LEU A 66 -3.44 11.36 -0.62
CA LEU A 66 -3.04 11.68 -1.99
C LEU A 66 -3.92 10.93 -2.97
N VAL A 67 -4.47 11.63 -3.95
CA VAL A 67 -5.34 11.05 -4.99
C VAL A 67 -4.92 11.46 -6.39
N THR A 68 -5.29 10.66 -7.39
CA THR A 68 -5.22 11.07 -8.79
C THR A 68 -6.19 12.21 -9.09
N ASP A 69 -6.01 12.90 -10.22
CA ASP A 69 -6.87 14.02 -10.65
C ASP A 69 -8.35 13.63 -10.85
N ASP A 70 -8.62 12.37 -11.19
CA ASP A 70 -9.96 11.79 -11.26
C ASP A 70 -10.49 11.26 -9.91
N GLY A 71 -9.69 11.30 -8.84
CA GLY A 71 -10.02 10.79 -7.52
C GLY A 71 -10.15 9.26 -7.43
N LYS A 72 -9.90 8.51 -8.50
CA LYS A 72 -10.18 7.06 -8.61
C LYS A 72 -9.00 6.17 -8.24
N ALA A 73 -7.89 6.75 -7.78
CA ALA A 73 -6.81 6.04 -7.12
C ALA A 73 -6.17 6.93 -6.06
N GLY A 74 -5.62 6.32 -5.01
CA GLY A 74 -5.00 7.07 -3.93
C GLY A 74 -4.10 6.25 -3.01
N VAL A 75 -3.34 6.98 -2.21
CA VAL A 75 -2.48 6.47 -1.12
C VAL A 75 -2.58 7.40 0.08
N ALA A 76 -2.61 6.82 1.28
CA ALA A 76 -2.60 7.56 2.54
C ALA A 76 -1.27 7.36 3.28
N LEU A 77 -0.78 8.43 3.91
CA LEU A 77 0.37 8.39 4.81
C LEU A 77 -0.07 8.70 6.24
N LYS A 78 0.12 7.71 7.13
CA LYS A 78 -0.05 7.82 8.58
C LYS A 78 1.33 7.98 9.22
N GLY A 79 1.83 9.22 9.27
CA GLY A 79 3.22 9.48 9.62
C GLY A 79 4.17 8.92 8.55
N ASP A 80 5.01 7.96 8.93
CA ASP A 80 5.94 7.25 8.03
C ASP A 80 5.37 5.95 7.43
N GLU A 81 4.10 5.64 7.73
CA GLU A 81 3.44 4.40 7.30
C GLU A 81 2.52 4.64 6.11
N ILE A 82 2.68 3.82 5.08
CA ILE A 82 1.80 3.79 3.92
C ILE A 82 0.61 2.89 4.23
N VAL A 83 -0.59 3.46 4.17
CA VAL A 83 -1.85 2.74 4.42
C VAL A 83 -2.85 2.99 3.29
N SER A 84 -3.87 2.13 3.23
CA SER A 84 -5.09 2.33 2.43
C SER A 84 -4.84 2.70 0.96
N VAL A 85 -3.84 2.07 0.31
CA VAL A 85 -3.60 2.25 -1.14
C VAL A 85 -4.76 1.64 -1.93
N PHE A 86 -5.32 2.39 -2.86
CA PHE A 86 -6.43 1.92 -3.68
C PHE A 86 -6.34 2.40 -5.13
N ALA A 87 -6.90 1.63 -6.05
CA ALA A 87 -7.11 2.05 -7.43
C ALA A 87 -8.36 1.35 -7.99
N HIS A 88 -9.30 2.14 -8.51
CA HIS A 88 -10.48 1.61 -9.18
C HIS A 88 -10.14 1.13 -10.60
N LYS A 89 -10.91 0.15 -11.11
CA LYS A 89 -10.72 -0.39 -12.47
C LYS A 89 -10.97 0.65 -13.58
N ASP A 90 -11.84 1.61 -13.30
CA ASP A 90 -12.23 2.72 -14.18
C ASP A 90 -11.40 3.99 -13.96
N CYS A 91 -10.31 3.92 -13.18
CA CYS A 91 -9.34 5.01 -13.07
C CYS A 91 -8.72 5.35 -14.44
N ALA A 92 -8.57 6.64 -14.73
CA ALA A 92 -7.93 7.17 -15.93
C ALA A 92 -6.43 6.83 -16.01
N HIS A 93 -5.83 6.40 -14.88
CA HIS A 93 -4.41 6.08 -14.75
C HIS A 93 -4.20 4.59 -14.44
N PRO A 94 -4.33 3.71 -15.44
CA PRO A 94 -4.19 2.28 -15.22
C PRO A 94 -2.79 1.93 -14.69
N ARG A 95 -2.73 1.00 -13.73
CA ARG A 95 -1.46 0.50 -13.14
C ARG A 95 -0.64 1.58 -12.41
N ALA A 96 -1.27 2.68 -11.98
CA ALA A 96 -0.60 3.77 -11.25
C ALA A 96 -0.11 3.41 -9.85
N ALA A 97 -0.49 2.25 -9.28
CA ALA A 97 -0.13 1.87 -7.92
C ALA A 97 1.38 1.91 -7.63
N ARG A 98 2.23 1.54 -8.60
CA ARG A 98 3.69 1.65 -8.49
C ARG A 98 4.15 3.10 -8.37
N ALA A 99 3.56 4.00 -9.15
CA ALA A 99 3.86 5.43 -9.07
C ALA A 99 3.38 6.02 -7.74
N MET A 100 2.18 5.64 -7.27
CA MET A 100 1.66 6.08 -5.97
C MET A 100 2.60 5.70 -4.82
N LEU A 101 3.17 4.49 -4.85
CA LEU A 101 4.18 4.08 -3.88
C LEU A 101 5.46 4.89 -3.98
N ARG A 102 5.92 5.26 -5.19
CA ARG A 102 7.07 6.18 -5.35
C ARG A 102 6.79 7.58 -4.81
N HIS A 103 5.55 8.08 -4.97
CA HIS A 103 5.16 9.35 -4.36
C HIS A 103 5.18 9.24 -2.84
N ALA A 104 4.60 8.19 -2.29
CA ALA A 104 4.53 7.95 -0.86
C ALA A 104 5.93 7.87 -0.24
N THR A 105 6.88 7.15 -0.85
CA THR A 105 8.27 7.09 -0.36
C THR A 105 9.00 8.42 -0.47
N ALA A 106 8.81 9.17 -1.57
CA ALA A 106 9.35 10.52 -1.70
C ALA A 106 8.79 11.51 -0.65
N LEU A 107 7.63 11.20 -0.06
CA LEU A 107 6.95 11.98 0.95
C LEU A 107 7.17 11.46 2.40
N GLY A 108 8.07 10.50 2.58
CA GLY A 108 8.46 9.97 3.90
C GLY A 108 7.74 8.69 4.33
N GLY A 109 6.95 8.08 3.46
CA GLY A 109 6.37 6.75 3.68
C GLY A 109 7.45 5.67 3.56
N HIS A 110 7.91 5.16 4.70
CA HIS A 110 9.04 4.24 4.78
C HIS A 110 8.70 2.86 5.32
N ARG A 111 7.44 2.63 5.73
CA ARG A 111 6.98 1.30 6.16
C ARG A 111 5.56 1.03 5.73
N LEU A 112 5.23 -0.25 5.65
CA LEU A 112 3.88 -0.77 5.45
C LEU A 112 3.83 -2.23 5.90
N ASP A 113 2.63 -2.74 6.07
CA ASP A 113 2.36 -4.16 6.19
C ASP A 113 1.25 -4.58 5.22
N CYS A 114 1.27 -5.84 4.83
CA CYS A 114 0.25 -6.39 3.93
C CYS A 114 0.17 -7.90 4.03
N PHE A 115 -0.97 -8.46 3.63
CA PHE A 115 -1.09 -9.91 3.42
C PHE A 115 -0.17 -10.37 2.27
N ASP A 116 0.48 -11.53 2.46
CA ASP A 116 1.38 -12.18 1.51
C ASP A 116 0.61 -12.73 0.29
N THR A 117 0.18 -11.79 -0.56
CA THR A 117 -0.65 -12.01 -1.74
C THR A 117 0.12 -11.52 -2.98
N VAL A 118 -0.50 -10.72 -3.83
CA VAL A 118 0.18 -10.02 -4.94
C VAL A 118 0.83 -8.71 -4.49
N LEU A 119 0.46 -8.20 -3.32
CA LEU A 119 0.88 -6.89 -2.83
C LEU A 119 2.39 -6.79 -2.56
N PRO A 120 3.07 -7.78 -1.95
CA PRO A 120 4.50 -7.68 -1.70
C PRO A 120 5.35 -7.49 -2.97
N ASP A 121 4.95 -8.06 -4.11
CA ASP A 121 5.65 -7.85 -5.39
C ASP A 121 5.54 -6.40 -5.87
N LEU A 122 4.36 -5.80 -5.72
CA LEU A 122 4.12 -4.39 -6.03
C LEU A 122 4.99 -3.48 -5.15
N TYR A 123 5.07 -3.78 -3.86
CA TYR A 123 5.85 -2.99 -2.90
C TYR A 123 7.36 -3.19 -3.07
N ALA A 124 7.81 -4.42 -3.37
CA ALA A 124 9.21 -4.70 -3.67
C ALA A 124 9.71 -3.95 -4.91
N ASP A 125 8.87 -3.84 -5.95
CA ASP A 125 9.19 -2.99 -7.09
C ASP A 125 9.40 -1.53 -6.65
N ALA A 126 8.75 -1.08 -5.58
CA ALA A 126 8.92 0.24 -4.99
C ALA A 126 10.04 0.39 -3.97
N GLY A 127 10.89 -0.64 -3.81
CA GLY A 127 12.02 -0.60 -2.89
C GLY A 127 11.66 -1.04 -1.47
N PHE A 128 10.44 -1.54 -1.24
CA PHE A 128 10.12 -2.14 0.05
C PHE A 128 10.73 -3.54 0.16
N VAL A 129 11.42 -3.81 1.26
CA VAL A 129 11.95 -5.13 1.57
C VAL A 129 11.19 -5.75 2.74
N PRO A 130 10.88 -7.06 2.71
CA PRO A 130 10.34 -7.76 3.87
C PRO A 130 11.34 -7.73 5.03
N VAL A 131 10.90 -7.27 6.20
CA VAL A 131 11.72 -7.19 7.41
C VAL A 131 11.21 -8.08 8.54
N ALA A 132 9.93 -8.44 8.50
CA ALA A 132 9.31 -9.38 9.41
C ALA A 132 8.07 -10.01 8.76
N ARG A 133 7.61 -11.12 9.34
CA ARG A 133 6.44 -11.88 8.93
C ARG A 133 5.69 -12.36 10.15
N LEU A 134 4.37 -12.22 10.15
CA LEU A 134 3.51 -12.77 11.19
C LEU A 134 2.59 -13.81 10.56
N LYS A 135 2.54 -14.99 11.17
CA LYS A 135 1.70 -16.08 10.69
C LYS A 135 0.23 -15.69 10.78
N TRP A 136 -0.57 -16.06 9.78
CA TRP A 136 -2.03 -15.85 9.82
C TRP A 136 -2.65 -16.44 11.09
N ASN A 137 -3.59 -15.68 11.68
CA ASN A 137 -4.43 -16.12 12.79
C ASN A 137 -5.91 -15.83 12.45
N ASP A 138 -6.73 -16.88 12.46
CA ASP A 138 -8.15 -16.80 12.14
C ASP A 138 -8.95 -15.90 13.11
N ASP A 139 -8.49 -15.73 14.36
CA ASP A 139 -9.12 -14.84 15.35
C ASP A 139 -9.02 -13.36 14.95
N TYR A 140 -8.08 -13.01 14.07
CA TYR A 140 -7.84 -11.66 13.56
C TYR A 140 -8.16 -11.55 12.05
N ALA A 141 -8.88 -12.52 11.48
CA ALA A 141 -9.32 -12.45 10.09
C ALA A 141 -10.19 -11.19 9.88
N PRO A 142 -9.94 -10.39 8.82
CA PRO A 142 -10.77 -9.23 8.53
C PRO A 142 -12.25 -9.59 8.33
N ASP A 143 -13.14 -8.69 8.72
CA ASP A 143 -14.57 -8.86 8.48
C ASP A 143 -14.87 -9.11 6.99
N GLY A 144 -15.61 -10.18 6.71
CA GLY A 144 -15.96 -10.55 5.33
C GLY A 144 -14.81 -11.21 4.54
N TRP A 145 -13.73 -11.67 5.18
CA TRP A 145 -12.67 -12.40 4.52
C TRP A 145 -13.19 -13.69 3.86
N ASP A 146 -12.95 -13.80 2.55
CA ASP A 146 -13.32 -14.99 1.77
C ASP A 146 -12.08 -15.85 1.49
N TYR A 147 -11.94 -16.93 2.27
CA TYR A 147 -10.85 -17.90 2.11
C TYR A 147 -10.78 -18.51 0.70
N GLU A 148 -11.90 -18.60 -0.03
CA GLU A 148 -11.90 -19.12 -1.39
C GLU A 148 -11.25 -18.14 -2.36
N THR A 149 -11.64 -16.86 -2.26
CA THR A 149 -11.07 -15.77 -3.05
C THR A 149 -9.55 -15.68 -2.89
N PHE A 150 -9.03 -16.00 -1.69
CA PHE A 150 -7.59 -15.99 -1.39
C PHE A 150 -6.94 -17.38 -1.38
N ARG A 151 -7.62 -18.44 -1.84
CA ARG A 151 -7.16 -19.84 -1.71
C ARG A 151 -5.74 -20.06 -2.23
N THR A 152 -5.36 -19.37 -3.31
CA THR A 152 -4.02 -19.47 -3.90
C THR A 152 -2.89 -18.93 -3.01
N PHE A 153 -3.22 -18.19 -1.95
CA PHE A 153 -2.31 -17.62 -0.98
C PHE A 153 -2.46 -18.34 0.36
N ASN A 154 -1.68 -19.41 0.54
CA ASN A 154 -1.67 -20.23 1.75
C ASN A 154 -3.07 -20.72 2.16
N ASP A 155 -3.81 -21.34 1.22
CA ASP A 155 -5.17 -21.87 1.43
C ASP A 155 -6.14 -20.85 2.04
N GLY A 156 -6.03 -19.59 1.58
CA GLY A 156 -6.88 -18.48 2.03
C GLY A 156 -6.41 -17.81 3.31
N ARG A 157 -5.21 -18.15 3.80
CA ARG A 157 -4.63 -17.67 5.07
C ARG A 157 -3.24 -17.05 4.85
N PRO A 158 -3.11 -16.04 3.98
CA PRO A 158 -1.82 -15.41 3.73
C PRO A 158 -1.27 -14.79 5.02
N ASP A 159 0.00 -15.03 5.31
CA ASP A 159 0.67 -14.35 6.43
C ASP A 159 0.67 -12.83 6.24
N VAL A 160 0.88 -12.08 7.33
CA VAL A 160 1.16 -10.65 7.26
C VAL A 160 2.66 -10.46 7.06
N VAL A 161 3.04 -9.63 6.09
CA VAL A 161 4.43 -9.26 5.80
C VAL A 161 4.62 -7.80 6.13
N PHE A 162 5.56 -7.51 7.03
CA PHE A 162 5.98 -6.16 7.36
C PHE A 162 7.15 -5.80 6.45
N MET A 163 7.07 -4.63 5.82
CA MET A 163 8.07 -4.19 4.86
C MET A 163 8.56 -2.78 5.18
N ALA A 164 9.84 -2.53 4.91
CA ALA A 164 10.46 -1.23 5.09
C ALA A 164 11.12 -0.76 3.79
N TYR A 165 11.14 0.54 3.56
CA TYR A 165 11.69 1.15 2.35
C TYR A 165 13.22 1.14 2.38
N ASP A 166 13.80 0.71 1.27
CA ASP A 166 15.22 0.72 0.98
C ASP A 166 15.45 1.29 -0.43
N PRO A 167 16.04 2.50 -0.56
CA PRO A 167 16.22 3.16 -1.85
C PRO A 167 17.13 2.36 -2.81
N ASP A 168 18.04 1.54 -2.29
CA ASP A 168 18.93 0.71 -3.12
C ASP A 168 18.24 -0.54 -3.66
N ARG A 169 17.00 -0.79 -3.20
CA ARG A 169 16.19 -1.96 -3.58
C ARG A 169 15.05 -1.60 -4.53
N VAL A 170 14.97 -0.35 -4.97
CA VAL A 170 14.00 0.12 -5.97
C VAL A 170 14.11 -0.70 -7.26
N ASP A 171 12.96 -1.06 -7.86
CA ASP A 171 12.83 -2.04 -8.95
C ASP A 171 13.24 -3.46 -8.57
N GLY A 172 13.26 -3.74 -7.26
CA GLY A 172 13.45 -5.05 -6.69
C GLY A 172 12.29 -6.00 -6.97
N LYS A 173 12.48 -7.25 -6.56
CA LYS A 173 11.47 -8.30 -6.65
C LYS A 173 11.25 -8.92 -5.30
N TYR A 174 10.00 -9.29 -5.05
CA TYR A 174 9.65 -10.01 -3.85
C TYR A 174 10.06 -11.49 -3.96
N THR A 175 10.53 -12.06 -2.86
CA THR A 175 10.76 -13.51 -2.73
C THR A 175 9.68 -14.07 -1.81
N PRO A 176 8.79 -14.95 -2.30
CA PRO A 176 7.74 -15.55 -1.49
C PRO A 176 8.31 -16.20 -0.22
N GLY A 177 7.65 -15.97 0.92
CA GLY A 177 8.12 -16.48 2.22
C GLY A 177 9.26 -15.67 2.86
N ALA A 178 9.75 -14.60 2.24
CA ALA A 178 10.78 -13.74 2.85
C ALA A 178 10.28 -13.00 4.09
N GLY A 179 11.21 -12.60 4.96
CA GLY A 179 10.96 -12.00 6.27
C GLY A 179 11.05 -13.03 7.39
N GLU A 180 11.71 -12.67 8.49
CA GLU A 180 11.76 -13.51 9.69
C GLU A 180 10.41 -13.55 10.39
N TYR A 181 10.00 -14.72 10.88
CA TYR A 181 8.78 -14.82 11.67
C TYR A 181 8.93 -14.08 13.01
N VAL A 182 7.90 -13.33 13.37
CA VAL A 182 7.71 -12.71 14.69
C VAL A 182 6.53 -13.36 15.41
N GLU A 183 6.46 -13.19 16.72
CA GLU A 183 5.44 -13.82 17.56
C GLU A 183 4.12 -13.04 17.56
N ASP A 184 4.20 -11.72 17.46
CA ASP A 184 3.05 -10.83 17.44
C ASP A 184 3.19 -9.67 16.45
N TYR A 185 2.11 -8.89 16.33
CA TYR A 185 2.02 -7.79 15.38
C TYR A 185 2.92 -6.60 15.76
N ASP A 186 3.03 -6.31 17.06
CA ASP A 186 3.82 -5.18 17.56
C ASP A 186 5.32 -5.39 17.30
N ASP A 187 5.81 -6.63 17.41
CA ASP A 187 7.15 -7.00 17.02
C ASP A 187 7.40 -6.74 15.52
N GLY A 188 6.43 -7.07 14.66
CA GLY A 188 6.51 -6.80 13.23
C GLY A 188 6.62 -5.31 12.91
N ILE A 189 5.78 -4.49 13.56
CA ILE A 189 5.85 -3.03 13.48
C ILE A 189 7.19 -2.50 13.97
N ALA A 190 7.68 -2.99 15.11
CA ALA A 190 8.96 -2.57 15.68
C ALA A 190 10.14 -2.92 14.75
N ARG A 191 10.10 -4.06 14.05
CA ARG A 191 11.11 -4.43 13.04
C ARG A 191 11.10 -3.44 11.87
N ALA A 192 9.93 -3.06 11.36
CA ALA A 192 9.82 -2.05 10.29
C ALA A 192 10.30 -0.67 10.70
N GLN A 193 9.95 -0.20 11.91
CA GLN A 193 10.40 1.10 12.42
C GLN A 193 11.91 1.18 12.67
N ARG A 194 12.53 0.05 13.05
CA ARG A 194 13.97 -0.03 13.34
C ARG A 194 14.82 -0.31 12.11
N TYR A 195 14.22 -0.69 10.98
CA TYR A 195 14.97 -0.95 9.75
C TYR A 195 15.77 0.27 9.32
N ARG A 196 17.04 0.05 8.97
CA ARG A 196 17.91 1.07 8.40
C ARG A 196 18.50 0.48 7.12
N PRO A 197 18.28 1.12 5.97
CA PRO A 197 18.98 0.76 4.74
C PRO A 197 20.50 0.75 4.99
N SER A 198 21.17 -0.24 4.43
CA SER A 198 22.61 -0.44 4.55
C SER A 198 23.44 0.60 3.80
#